data_AF-A0A8H2W6W3-F1
#
_entry.id   AF-A0A8H2W6W3-F1
#
_cell.length_a   1.000
_cell.length_b   1.000
_cell.length_c   1.000
_cell.angle_alpha   90.00
_cell.angle_beta   90.00
_cell.angle_gamma   90.00
#
_symmetry.space_group_name_H-M   'P 1'
#
loop_
_entity.id
_entity.type
_entity.pdbx_description
1 polymer ?
#
loop_
_entity_poly.entity_id
_entity_poly.type
_entity_poly.pdbx_seq_one_letter_code
_entity_poly.pdbx_strand_id
1 'polypeptide(L)'
;MIWLLAGDHISSDPAVKQILLILDKMPSQGGFIIKDIDDTHVLVRADDVKRIRIALEQELELDTSGDQHDFESHTADALVRIALEPARKAAPPPPPPPAKGRKTTAATTATTKATPATAAKNSAATTTKKAVAASPAPATRTRLTEKERATRDREKEREKIARAKEREKEREKARKLKEREKEHERKEKAKAREDAKKEREKIKAEASKAMKKPYPPPPKGPNTAYLLFTTDRSINRDRGEGVADDAIKAGQAWRALSDAEREVYSKKAEQARTVWKEEIAKWVSSLNLAQLMAARANREPGTRGDAAMNTLPKRPGNAYALFLADVTSRQDFRDKIDALVSKEGAKGEREIVKKRIGLYGRATADIWKSMSEKERAVYSTKAAEAKAQWDKKFGHLIAAQKEEFTAIHP
;
A
#
# COMPACT_ATOMS: atom_id res chain seq x y z
N MET A 1 15.13 -7.92 11.87
CA MET A 1 14.67 -8.66 10.67
C MET A 1 13.17 -8.42 10.44
N ILE A 2 12.64 -8.74 9.24
CA ILE A 2 11.19 -8.75 8.98
C ILE A 2 10.80 -10.17 8.60
N TRP A 3 9.78 -10.71 9.28
CA TRP A 3 9.32 -12.09 9.13
C TRP A 3 7.93 -12.12 8.52
N LEU A 4 7.69 -13.04 7.59
CA LEU A 4 6.38 -13.26 6.99
C LEU A 4 5.89 -14.67 7.36
N LEU A 5 5.24 -14.77 8.52
CA LEU A 5 4.49 -15.96 8.92
C LEU A 5 3.22 -16.06 8.05
N ALA A 6 3.20 -17.05 7.17
CA ALA A 6 2.11 -17.28 6.21
C ALA A 6 1.49 -18.68 6.42
N GLY A 7 0.98 -18.90 7.64
CA GLY A 7 0.60 -20.23 8.13
C GLY A 7 1.83 -21.01 8.63
N ASP A 8 1.81 -22.32 8.41
CA ASP A 8 2.78 -23.30 8.94
C ASP A 8 4.18 -23.23 8.28
N HIS A 9 4.36 -22.26 7.39
CA HIS A 9 5.55 -22.07 6.56
C HIS A 9 6.31 -20.81 6.98
N ILE A 10 7.53 -20.98 7.48
CA ILE A 10 8.40 -19.88 7.90
C ILE A 10 9.38 -19.58 6.77
N SER A 11 9.37 -18.33 6.29
CA SER A 11 10.42 -17.77 5.44
C SER A 11 11.36 -16.94 6.30
N SER A 12 12.65 -17.27 6.27
CA SER A 12 13.66 -16.84 7.24
C SER A 12 15.02 -16.60 6.59
N ASP A 13 15.84 -15.79 7.24
CA ASP A 13 17.26 -15.63 6.88
C ASP A 13 18.05 -16.92 7.24
N PRO A 14 19.06 -17.33 6.45
CA PRO A 14 19.81 -18.56 6.70
C PRO A 14 20.45 -18.66 8.09
N ALA A 15 20.87 -17.55 8.71
CA ALA A 15 21.39 -17.56 10.08
C ALA A 15 20.32 -18.04 11.09
N VAL A 16 19.05 -17.68 10.83
CA VAL A 16 17.92 -18.02 11.68
C VAL A 16 17.49 -19.46 11.44
N LYS A 17 17.57 -19.95 10.19
CA LYS A 17 17.37 -21.36 9.91
C LYS A 17 18.30 -22.23 10.76
N GLN A 18 19.54 -21.80 11.00
CA GLN A 18 20.44 -22.49 11.94
C GLN A 18 19.95 -22.41 13.40
N ILE A 19 19.52 -21.24 13.89
CA ILE A 19 18.93 -21.11 15.24
C ILE A 19 17.72 -22.03 15.40
N LEU A 20 16.79 -22.07 14.43
CA LEU A 20 15.65 -22.98 14.42
C LEU A 20 16.06 -24.45 14.46
N LEU A 21 17.08 -24.85 13.70
CA LEU A 21 17.64 -26.21 13.70
C LEU A 21 18.41 -26.57 14.98
N ILE A 22 18.83 -25.59 15.78
CA ILE A 22 19.43 -25.79 17.12
C ILE A 22 18.31 -25.92 18.17
N LEU A 23 17.33 -25.00 18.16
CA LEU A 23 16.14 -25.03 19.02
C LEU A 23 15.36 -26.35 18.88
N ASP A 24 15.23 -26.87 17.65
CA ASP A 24 14.53 -28.13 17.34
C ASP A 24 15.23 -29.38 17.92
N LYS A 25 16.57 -29.35 17.99
CA LYS A 25 17.40 -30.45 18.51
C LYS A 25 17.49 -30.47 20.04
N MET A 26 16.98 -29.47 20.75
CA MET A 26 17.03 -29.47 22.21
C MET A 26 16.10 -30.55 22.80
N PRO A 27 16.61 -31.48 23.63
CA PRO A 27 15.85 -32.64 24.10
C PRO A 27 14.68 -32.28 25.02
N SER A 28 14.67 -31.08 25.60
CA SER A 28 13.57 -30.55 26.40
C SER A 28 12.38 -30.05 25.56
N GLN A 29 12.55 -29.83 24.25
CA GLN A 29 11.58 -29.08 23.46
C GLN A 29 10.60 -29.98 22.68
N GLY A 30 11.07 -31.14 22.19
CA GLY A 30 10.30 -32.08 21.37
C GLY A 30 10.07 -31.55 19.94
N GLY A 31 11.03 -31.86 19.05
CA GLY A 31 11.20 -31.27 17.71
C GLY A 31 9.92 -30.85 16.99
N PHE A 32 9.88 -29.60 16.56
CA PHE A 32 8.75 -28.87 15.98
C PHE A 32 8.86 -28.68 14.46
N ILE A 33 10.04 -28.92 13.87
CA ILE A 33 10.25 -28.91 12.43
C ILE A 33 9.62 -30.17 11.84
N ILE A 34 8.64 -29.98 10.96
CA ILE A 34 8.01 -31.07 10.20
C ILE A 34 8.89 -31.45 9.02
N LYS A 35 9.44 -30.45 8.33
CA LYS A 35 10.25 -30.63 7.13
C LYS A 35 11.13 -29.41 6.85
N ASP A 36 12.41 -29.66 6.57
CA ASP A 36 13.28 -28.70 5.90
C ASP A 36 12.97 -28.67 4.38
N ILE A 37 12.88 -27.48 3.79
CA ILE A 37 12.47 -27.27 2.39
C ILE A 37 13.65 -26.76 1.55
N ASP A 38 14.26 -25.64 1.96
CA ASP A 38 15.43 -25.03 1.33
C ASP A 38 16.19 -24.16 2.34
N ASP A 39 17.30 -23.54 1.94
CA ASP A 39 18.20 -22.74 2.79
C ASP A 39 17.52 -21.55 3.52
N THR A 40 16.30 -21.18 3.12
CA THR A 40 15.50 -20.08 3.69
C THR A 40 14.12 -20.49 4.23
N HIS A 41 13.67 -21.73 3.96
CA HIS A 41 12.30 -22.17 4.26
C HIS A 41 12.23 -23.46 5.09
N VAL A 42 11.44 -23.41 6.16
CA VAL A 42 11.17 -24.54 7.06
C VAL A 42 9.67 -24.66 7.32
N LEU A 43 9.15 -25.89 7.29
CA LEU A 43 7.78 -26.24 7.66
C LEU A 43 7.71 -26.65 9.13
N VAL A 44 6.78 -26.06 9.88
CA VAL A 44 6.73 -26.10 11.35
C VAL A 44 5.32 -26.45 11.83
N ARG A 45 5.19 -27.14 12.96
CA ARG A 45 3.87 -27.40 13.57
C ARG A 45 3.17 -26.09 13.96
N ALA A 46 1.92 -25.93 13.52
CA ALA A 46 1.10 -24.74 13.76
C ALA A 46 1.06 -24.30 15.24
N ASP A 47 0.99 -25.25 16.16
CA ASP A 47 0.92 -25.00 17.61
C ASP A 47 2.22 -24.42 18.20
N ASP A 48 3.38 -24.83 17.67
CA ASP A 48 4.70 -24.37 18.14
C ASP A 48 5.08 -22.98 17.60
N VAL A 49 4.39 -22.44 16.58
CA VAL A 49 4.72 -21.13 15.98
C VAL A 49 4.79 -19.99 17.01
N LYS A 50 3.92 -20.02 18.04
CA LYS A 50 3.96 -19.04 19.16
C LYS A 50 5.17 -19.22 20.06
N ARG A 51 5.54 -20.47 20.35
CA ARG A 51 6.65 -20.85 21.23
C ARG A 51 8.00 -20.50 20.59
N ILE A 52 8.16 -20.86 19.32
CA ILE A 52 9.34 -20.53 18.50
C ILE A 52 9.55 -19.03 18.42
N ARG A 53 8.45 -18.26 18.27
CA ARG A 53 8.54 -16.79 18.31
C ARG A 53 9.08 -16.27 19.64
N ILE A 54 8.60 -16.77 20.77
CA ILE A 54 9.08 -16.35 22.11
C ILE A 54 10.56 -16.72 22.27
N ALA A 55 10.97 -17.93 21.88
CA ALA A 55 12.37 -18.35 21.91
C ALA A 55 13.27 -17.43 21.04
N LEU A 56 12.88 -17.16 19.80
CA LEU A 56 13.62 -16.24 18.93
C LEU A 56 13.66 -14.79 19.45
N GLU A 57 12.59 -14.33 20.12
CA GLU A 57 12.58 -13.01 20.77
C GLU A 57 13.52 -12.98 21.99
N GLN A 58 13.68 -14.09 22.72
CA GLN A 58 14.62 -14.22 23.85
C GLN A 58 16.10 -14.32 23.42
N GLU A 59 16.43 -15.13 22.41
CA GLU A 59 17.81 -15.21 21.87
C GLU A 59 18.27 -13.84 21.33
N LEU A 60 17.39 -13.11 20.63
CA LEU A 60 17.69 -11.76 20.14
C LEU A 60 17.78 -10.70 21.24
N GLU A 61 17.12 -10.90 22.39
CA GLU A 61 17.24 -10.01 23.55
C GLU A 61 18.54 -10.27 24.33
N LEU A 62 19.04 -11.51 24.35
CA LEU A 62 20.38 -11.85 24.84
C LEU A 62 21.47 -11.18 23.99
N ASP A 63 21.42 -11.34 22.66
CA ASP A 63 22.36 -10.71 21.71
C ASP A 63 22.38 -9.17 21.80
N THR A 64 21.29 -8.54 22.27
CA THR A 64 21.19 -7.08 22.40
C THR A 64 21.35 -6.54 23.83
N SER A 65 21.52 -7.44 24.81
CA SER A 65 21.84 -7.09 26.21
C SER A 65 23.25 -7.52 26.64
N GLY A 66 24.01 -8.19 25.76
CA GLY A 66 25.41 -8.52 25.98
C GLY A 66 26.29 -7.28 26.16
N ASP A 67 26.74 -7.06 27.40
CA ASP A 67 27.73 -6.04 27.75
C ASP A 67 29.07 -6.31 27.04
N GLN A 68 29.74 -5.27 26.58
CA GLN A 68 30.75 -5.38 25.52
C GLN A 68 32.16 -5.73 26.04
N HIS A 69 32.27 -6.86 26.75
CA HIS A 69 33.50 -7.37 27.35
C HIS A 69 33.84 -8.81 26.87
N ASP A 70 35.01 -8.95 26.24
CA ASP A 70 35.86 -10.15 26.21
C ASP A 70 35.30 -11.49 25.67
N PHE A 71 34.64 -11.47 24.50
CA PHE A 71 34.30 -12.71 23.74
C PHE A 71 34.98 -12.83 22.36
N GLU A 72 36.29 -12.53 22.28
CA GLU A 72 37.06 -12.56 21.01
C GLU A 72 37.95 -13.81 20.83
N SER A 73 37.84 -14.83 21.69
CA SER A 73 38.90 -15.84 21.85
C SER A 73 38.69 -17.23 21.22
N HIS A 74 37.46 -17.68 20.87
CA HIS A 74 37.18 -19.12 20.69
C HIS A 74 36.37 -19.56 19.45
N THR A 75 36.08 -18.70 18.46
CA THR A 75 35.29 -19.08 17.26
C THR A 75 35.90 -18.71 15.90
N ALA A 76 37.13 -18.18 15.86
CA ALA A 76 37.74 -17.68 14.62
C ALA A 76 38.32 -18.77 13.68
N ASP A 77 38.77 -19.92 14.20
CA ASP A 77 39.67 -20.84 13.48
C ASP A 77 39.00 -21.84 12.51
N ALA A 78 37.67 -21.83 12.40
CA ALA A 78 36.91 -22.91 11.72
C ALA A 78 36.52 -22.65 10.26
N LEU A 79 36.64 -21.42 9.73
CA LEU A 79 35.94 -21.00 8.49
C LEU A 79 36.82 -20.43 7.36
N VAL A 80 38.15 -20.36 7.51
CA VAL A 80 39.04 -19.61 6.58
C VAL A 80 39.77 -20.53 5.57
N ARG A 81 39.14 -21.62 5.09
CA ARG A 81 39.88 -22.63 4.28
C ARG A 81 39.19 -23.28 3.07
N ILE A 82 38.10 -22.72 2.56
CA ILE A 82 37.47 -23.14 1.28
C ILE A 82 37.15 -21.89 0.42
N ALA A 83 37.21 -22.06 -0.91
CA ALA A 83 36.87 -21.10 -1.97
C ALA A 83 37.87 -19.95 -2.22
N LEU A 84 38.89 -20.21 -3.06
CA LEU A 84 39.70 -19.18 -3.71
C LEU A 84 40.20 -19.66 -5.10
N GLU A 85 39.34 -19.55 -6.12
CA GLU A 85 39.72 -19.60 -7.54
C GLU A 85 39.18 -18.37 -8.30
N PRO A 86 39.95 -17.80 -9.25
CA PRO A 86 39.57 -16.57 -9.95
C PRO A 86 38.74 -16.82 -11.21
N ALA A 87 37.60 -16.11 -11.33
CA ALA A 87 36.76 -16.14 -12.53
C ALA A 87 37.49 -15.59 -13.77
N ARG A 88 37.35 -16.27 -14.91
CA ARG A 88 37.97 -15.85 -16.20
C ARG A 88 37.28 -14.59 -16.75
N LYS A 89 38.06 -13.65 -17.27
CA LYS A 89 37.58 -12.43 -17.95
C LYS A 89 36.81 -12.79 -19.23
N ALA A 90 35.57 -12.31 -19.35
CA ALA A 90 34.88 -12.18 -20.63
C ALA A 90 35.07 -10.75 -21.19
N ALA A 91 35.24 -10.61 -22.50
CA ALA A 91 35.42 -9.31 -23.16
C ALA A 91 34.07 -8.60 -23.41
N PRO A 92 34.02 -7.25 -23.38
CA PRO A 92 32.81 -6.50 -23.71
C PRO A 92 32.52 -6.51 -25.22
N PRO A 93 31.24 -6.51 -25.64
CA PRO A 93 30.86 -6.40 -27.05
C PRO A 93 31.08 -4.96 -27.58
N PRO A 94 31.31 -4.79 -28.91
CA PRO A 94 31.56 -3.48 -29.51
C PRO A 94 30.29 -2.61 -29.61
N PRO A 95 30.43 -1.26 -29.60
CA PRO A 95 29.30 -0.33 -29.72
C PRO A 95 28.76 -0.20 -31.16
N PRO A 96 27.46 0.07 -31.34
CA PRO A 96 26.87 0.33 -32.66
C PRO A 96 27.24 1.74 -33.21
N PRO A 97 27.27 1.92 -34.54
CA PRO A 97 27.65 3.19 -35.17
C PRO A 97 26.55 4.28 -35.08
N PRO A 98 26.92 5.57 -35.12
CA PRO A 98 25.99 6.69 -34.93
C PRO A 98 25.09 6.95 -36.16
N ALA A 99 23.78 6.98 -35.94
CA ALA A 99 22.81 7.40 -36.95
C ALA A 99 22.88 8.92 -37.20
N LYS A 100 22.84 9.33 -38.47
CA LYS A 100 22.91 10.75 -38.89
C LYS A 100 21.54 11.42 -38.73
N GLY A 101 21.53 12.64 -38.17
CA GLY A 101 20.31 13.33 -37.75
C GLY A 101 19.48 13.99 -38.87
N ARG A 102 18.39 14.65 -38.47
CA ARG A 102 17.55 15.51 -39.33
C ARG A 102 17.21 16.81 -38.61
N LYS A 103 17.34 17.95 -39.30
CA LYS A 103 16.97 19.29 -38.81
C LYS A 103 15.59 19.70 -39.34
N THR A 104 14.78 20.31 -38.48
CA THR A 104 13.64 21.22 -38.78
C THR A 104 13.46 22.12 -37.55
N THR A 105 13.85 23.41 -37.57
CA THR A 105 12.95 24.56 -37.88
C THR A 105 11.68 24.57 -37.02
N ALA A 106 11.55 25.45 -36.00
CA ALA A 106 11.18 26.88 -36.10
C ALA A 106 9.71 27.11 -36.56
N ALA A 107 8.89 27.98 -35.94
CA ALA A 107 9.08 28.84 -34.76
C ALA A 107 7.90 28.64 -33.74
N THR A 108 7.14 29.59 -33.15
CA THR A 108 6.99 31.06 -33.26
C THR A 108 6.31 31.64 -32.00
N THR A 109 6.34 32.98 -31.82
CA THR A 109 5.43 33.83 -31.00
C THR A 109 5.32 33.61 -29.48
N ALA A 110 5.68 34.67 -28.73
CA ALA A 110 5.26 34.89 -27.35
C ALA A 110 3.92 35.65 -27.26
N THR A 111 3.30 35.69 -26.07
CA THR A 111 2.41 36.80 -25.66
C THR A 111 2.44 36.95 -24.15
N THR A 112 2.96 38.08 -23.67
CA THR A 112 2.84 38.52 -22.28
C THR A 112 1.50 39.19 -22.04
N LYS A 113 0.81 38.90 -20.92
CA LYS A 113 -0.24 39.78 -20.39
C LYS A 113 -0.18 39.85 -18.86
N ALA A 114 -0.53 41.01 -18.32
CA ALA A 114 -0.13 41.44 -16.99
C ALA A 114 -1.15 41.14 -15.87
N THR A 115 -0.68 41.38 -14.65
CA THR A 115 -1.39 41.51 -13.37
C THR A 115 -2.56 42.51 -13.44
N PRO A 116 -3.52 42.46 -12.48
CA PRO A 116 -3.31 43.24 -11.26
C PRO A 116 -3.55 42.43 -9.97
N ALA A 117 -2.91 42.86 -8.89
CA ALA A 117 -3.11 42.33 -7.54
C ALA A 117 -4.08 43.23 -6.75
N THR A 118 -5.05 42.65 -6.07
CA THR A 118 -5.99 43.36 -5.18
C THR A 118 -5.51 43.29 -3.73
N ALA A 119 -5.03 44.41 -3.20
CA ALA A 119 -4.68 44.52 -1.79
C ALA A 119 -5.90 44.94 -0.95
N ALA A 120 -6.17 44.22 0.14
CA ALA A 120 -7.19 44.57 1.12
C ALA A 120 -6.56 44.78 2.50
N LYS A 121 -6.37 46.04 2.90
CA LYS A 121 -5.97 46.39 4.28
C LYS A 121 -7.19 46.40 5.18
N ASN A 122 -7.17 45.64 6.28
CA ASN A 122 -8.10 45.81 7.41
C ASN A 122 -7.31 45.96 8.70
N SER A 123 -6.96 47.20 9.05
CA SER A 123 -6.28 47.57 10.30
C SER A 123 -7.22 48.38 11.18
N ALA A 124 -7.99 47.71 12.04
CA ALA A 124 -8.89 48.38 12.98
C ALA A 124 -8.10 49.00 14.14
N ALA A 125 -8.15 50.33 14.26
CA ALA A 125 -7.48 51.06 15.33
C ALA A 125 -8.45 51.35 16.49
N THR A 126 -8.29 50.66 17.63
CA THR A 126 -9.13 50.87 18.81
C THR A 126 -8.57 52.00 19.68
N THR A 127 -9.00 53.24 19.43
CA THR A 127 -8.69 54.40 20.28
C THR A 127 -9.55 54.43 21.54
N THR A 128 -9.06 53.82 22.63
CA THR A 128 -9.69 53.92 23.96
C THR A 128 -9.28 55.23 24.65
N LYS A 129 -10.27 56.06 25.03
CA LYS A 129 -10.05 57.40 25.60
C LYS A 129 -9.37 57.33 26.98
N LYS A 130 -8.25 58.04 27.15
CA LYS A 130 -7.56 58.21 28.45
C LYS A 130 -8.20 59.38 29.21
N ALA A 131 -9.04 59.08 30.20
CA ALA A 131 -9.55 60.09 31.11
C ALA A 131 -8.41 60.67 31.99
N VAL A 132 -8.36 61.99 32.14
CA VAL A 132 -7.43 62.68 33.04
C VAL A 132 -8.15 62.96 34.34
N ALA A 133 -7.93 62.11 35.35
CA ALA A 133 -8.34 62.37 36.72
C ALA A 133 -7.29 63.25 37.42
N ALA A 134 -7.75 64.25 38.18
CA ALA A 134 -6.87 65.20 38.85
C ALA A 134 -6.01 64.55 39.95
N SER A 135 -4.77 65.03 40.10
CA SER A 135 -3.88 64.62 41.20
C SER A 135 -4.11 65.52 42.42
N PRO A 136 -4.41 64.97 43.63
CA PRO A 136 -4.44 65.75 44.86
C PRO A 136 -3.04 66.16 45.33
N ALA A 137 -2.97 67.10 46.27
CA ALA A 137 -1.76 67.81 46.68
C ALA A 137 -0.67 66.91 47.32
N PRO A 138 0.62 67.28 47.22
CA PRO A 138 1.74 66.50 47.75
C PRO A 138 1.84 66.59 49.28
N ALA A 139 1.47 65.52 49.99
CA ALA A 139 1.74 65.39 51.42
C ALA A 139 3.25 65.35 51.71
N THR A 140 3.68 66.05 52.76
CA THR A 140 5.10 66.17 53.17
C THR A 140 5.69 64.81 53.53
N ARG A 141 6.63 64.34 52.71
CA ARG A 141 7.20 62.99 52.81
C ARG A 141 8.40 62.97 53.76
N THR A 142 8.22 62.37 54.94
CA THR A 142 9.30 62.18 55.93
C THR A 142 10.51 61.48 55.32
N ARG A 143 11.70 62.05 55.56
CA ARG A 143 12.95 61.69 54.86
C ARG A 143 13.60 60.45 55.49
N LEU A 144 13.00 59.28 55.26
CA LEU A 144 13.53 57.96 55.67
C LEU A 144 15.04 57.86 55.47
N THR A 145 15.74 57.34 56.47
CA THR A 145 17.20 57.22 56.50
C THR A 145 17.69 56.24 55.43
N GLU A 146 18.96 56.35 55.05
CA GLU A 146 19.56 55.53 54.00
C GLU A 146 19.56 54.03 54.36
N LYS A 147 19.73 53.71 55.64
CA LYS A 147 19.67 52.35 56.20
C LYS A 147 18.29 51.71 56.03
N GLU A 148 17.20 52.46 56.20
CA GLU A 148 15.82 51.99 56.01
C GLU A 148 15.46 51.77 54.53
N ARG A 149 16.12 52.48 53.61
CA ARG A 149 15.97 52.25 52.17
C ARG A 149 16.64 50.94 51.77
N ALA A 150 17.88 50.73 52.23
CA ALA A 150 18.64 49.53 51.96
C ALA A 150 17.98 48.25 52.50
N THR A 151 17.33 48.28 53.67
CA THR A 151 16.55 47.14 54.18
C THR A 151 15.31 46.90 53.31
N ARG A 152 14.52 47.95 53.05
CA ARG A 152 13.27 47.87 52.28
C ARG A 152 13.49 47.43 50.83
N ASP A 153 14.62 47.77 50.21
CA ASP A 153 14.91 47.35 48.84
C ASP A 153 15.40 45.89 48.77
N ARG A 154 16.17 45.41 49.76
CA ARG A 154 16.49 43.98 49.94
C ARG A 154 15.23 43.15 50.22
N GLU A 155 14.27 43.71 50.94
CA GLU A 155 12.98 43.07 51.20
C GLU A 155 12.14 42.93 49.92
N LYS A 156 11.97 44.00 49.14
CA LYS A 156 11.34 43.96 47.80
C LYS A 156 12.04 42.97 46.87
N GLU A 157 13.35 42.83 46.94
CA GLU A 157 14.10 41.88 46.13
C GLU A 157 13.79 40.43 46.53
N ARG A 158 13.76 40.12 47.82
CA ARG A 158 13.30 38.83 48.34
C ARG A 158 11.86 38.53 47.96
N GLU A 159 10.95 39.52 48.05
CA GLU A 159 9.56 39.41 47.61
C GLU A 159 9.45 39.10 46.10
N LYS A 160 10.19 39.82 45.25
CA LYS A 160 10.26 39.56 43.80
C LYS A 160 10.75 38.14 43.49
N ILE A 161 11.79 37.67 44.20
CA ILE A 161 12.34 36.32 44.02
C ILE A 161 11.34 35.25 44.48
N ALA A 162 10.66 35.45 45.60
CA ALA A 162 9.60 34.55 46.08
C ALA A 162 8.45 34.46 45.07
N ARG A 163 7.94 35.61 44.62
CA ARG A 163 6.85 35.72 43.63
C ARG A 163 7.23 35.19 42.24
N ALA A 164 8.52 35.25 41.87
CA ALA A 164 9.02 34.60 40.66
C ALA A 164 8.99 33.07 40.79
N LYS A 165 9.51 32.52 41.91
CA LYS A 165 9.49 31.07 42.20
C LYS A 165 8.07 30.52 42.34
N GLU A 166 7.12 31.32 42.84
CA GLU A 166 5.70 30.96 42.89
C GLU A 166 5.09 30.84 41.48
N ARG A 167 5.26 31.87 40.63
CA ARG A 167 4.82 31.86 39.23
C ARG A 167 5.46 30.76 38.39
N GLU A 168 6.68 30.36 38.72
CA GLU A 168 7.35 29.22 38.09
C GLU A 168 6.68 27.90 38.47
N LYS A 169 6.44 27.65 39.77
CA LYS A 169 5.68 26.48 40.25
C LYS A 169 4.26 26.42 39.68
N GLU A 170 3.59 27.56 39.53
CA GLU A 170 2.28 27.67 38.88
C GLU A 170 2.34 27.24 37.40
N ARG A 171 3.32 27.76 36.64
CA ARG A 171 3.56 27.38 35.24
C ARG A 171 3.92 25.90 35.08
N GLU A 172 4.67 25.34 36.02
CA GLU A 172 5.01 23.91 36.04
C GLU A 172 3.77 23.03 36.27
N LYS A 173 2.93 23.38 37.26
CA LYS A 173 1.63 22.72 37.49
C LYS A 173 0.73 22.79 36.25
N ALA A 174 0.63 23.96 35.62
CA ALA A 174 -0.15 24.14 34.38
C ALA A 174 0.38 23.31 33.20
N ARG A 175 1.72 23.16 33.07
CA ARG A 175 2.33 22.26 32.09
C ARG A 175 1.97 20.79 32.36
N LYS A 176 2.15 20.32 33.59
CA LYS A 176 1.84 18.93 33.99
C LYS A 176 0.36 18.59 33.85
N LEU A 177 -0.54 19.54 34.09
CA LEU A 177 -1.98 19.36 33.87
C LEU A 177 -2.32 19.24 32.38
N LYS A 178 -1.78 20.14 31.54
CA LYS A 178 -1.94 20.12 30.08
C LYS A 178 -1.29 18.90 29.40
N GLU A 179 -0.29 18.31 30.03
CA GLU A 179 0.34 17.07 29.58
C GLU A 179 -0.56 15.85 29.86
N ARG A 180 -1.10 15.73 31.09
CA ARG A 180 -2.09 14.70 31.45
C ARG A 180 -3.36 14.79 30.61
N GLU A 181 -3.85 16.00 30.32
CA GLU A 181 -4.99 16.26 29.44
C GLU A 181 -4.74 15.69 28.02
N LYS A 182 -3.58 16.00 27.42
CA LYS A 182 -3.16 15.43 26.12
C LYS A 182 -2.97 13.92 26.14
N GLU A 183 -2.51 13.37 27.27
CA GLU A 183 -2.38 11.93 27.43
C GLU A 183 -3.75 11.24 27.46
N HIS A 184 -4.74 11.85 28.14
CA HIS A 184 -6.12 11.39 28.12
C HIS A 184 -6.72 11.46 26.71
N GLU A 185 -6.62 12.61 26.02
CA GLU A 185 -7.09 12.77 24.64
C GLU A 185 -6.49 11.69 23.71
N ARG A 186 -5.18 11.40 23.87
CA ARG A 186 -4.50 10.35 23.10
C ARG A 186 -5.03 8.94 23.41
N LYS A 187 -5.24 8.60 24.68
CA LYS A 187 -5.77 7.28 25.09
C LYS A 187 -7.22 7.09 24.63
N GLU A 188 -8.06 8.11 24.79
CA GLU A 188 -9.45 8.12 24.34
C GLU A 188 -9.57 7.98 22.82
N LYS A 189 -8.77 8.75 22.07
CA LYS A 189 -8.68 8.69 20.60
C LYS A 189 -8.08 7.37 20.08
N ALA A 190 -7.22 6.71 20.86
CA ALA A 190 -6.74 5.36 20.56
C ALA A 190 -7.86 4.32 20.75
N LYS A 191 -8.56 4.37 21.89
CA LYS A 191 -9.70 3.49 22.19
C LYS A 191 -10.80 3.61 21.14
N ALA A 192 -11.23 4.83 20.80
CA ALA A 192 -12.24 5.07 19.76
C ALA A 192 -11.84 4.51 18.38
N ARG A 193 -10.54 4.50 18.04
CA ARG A 193 -10.04 3.86 16.81
C ARG A 193 -10.03 2.34 16.88
N GLU A 194 -9.76 1.76 18.05
CA GLU A 194 -9.82 0.32 18.29
C GLU A 194 -11.26 -0.19 18.22
N ASP A 195 -12.18 0.50 18.88
CA ASP A 195 -13.60 0.13 18.92
C ASP A 195 -14.27 0.29 17.54
N ALA A 196 -13.97 1.37 16.80
CA ALA A 196 -14.40 1.51 15.40
C ALA A 196 -13.77 0.45 14.47
N LYS A 197 -12.57 -0.07 14.77
CA LYS A 197 -11.98 -1.21 14.05
C LYS A 197 -12.75 -2.50 14.37
N LYS A 198 -13.02 -2.79 15.65
CA LYS A 198 -13.80 -3.96 16.10
C LYS A 198 -15.21 -3.95 15.51
N GLU A 199 -15.88 -2.81 15.49
CA GLU A 199 -17.21 -2.65 14.87
C GLU A 199 -17.16 -2.95 13.37
N ARG A 200 -16.19 -2.36 12.64
CA ARG A 200 -15.99 -2.64 11.21
C ARG A 200 -15.67 -4.12 10.93
N GLU A 201 -14.94 -4.78 11.82
CA GLU A 201 -14.65 -6.21 11.72
C GLU A 201 -15.87 -7.09 12.05
N LYS A 202 -16.72 -6.70 13.02
CA LYS A 202 -18.04 -7.33 13.27
C LYS A 202 -18.96 -7.19 12.07
N ILE A 203 -19.16 -5.98 11.54
CA ILE A 203 -19.98 -5.71 10.36
C ILE A 203 -19.47 -6.52 9.15
N LYS A 204 -18.14 -6.61 8.95
CA LYS A 204 -17.56 -7.45 7.90
C LYS A 204 -17.83 -8.94 8.14
N ALA A 205 -17.72 -9.42 9.39
CA ALA A 205 -17.98 -10.81 9.74
C ALA A 205 -19.46 -11.17 9.56
N GLU A 206 -20.38 -10.33 10.02
CA GLU A 206 -21.83 -10.48 9.87
C GLU A 206 -22.26 -10.42 8.40
N ALA A 207 -21.74 -9.45 7.63
CA ALA A 207 -21.92 -9.43 6.18
C ALA A 207 -21.39 -10.71 5.52
N SER A 208 -20.24 -11.25 5.93
CA SER A 208 -19.72 -12.51 5.39
C SER A 208 -20.53 -13.75 5.78
N LYS A 209 -21.17 -13.74 6.96
CA LYS A 209 -22.10 -14.80 7.40
C LYS A 209 -23.42 -14.73 6.64
N ALA A 210 -23.99 -13.53 6.48
CA ALA A 210 -25.19 -13.30 5.67
C ALA A 210 -24.94 -13.61 4.17
N MET A 211 -23.72 -13.35 3.69
CA MET A 211 -23.27 -13.72 2.33
C MET A 211 -22.78 -15.18 2.22
N LYS A 212 -23.28 -16.12 3.06
CA LYS A 212 -23.18 -17.58 2.80
C LYS A 212 -24.11 -18.02 1.63
N LYS A 213 -23.82 -17.44 0.47
CA LYS A 213 -24.17 -17.84 -0.90
C LYS A 213 -25.55 -18.50 -1.13
N PRO A 214 -26.63 -17.69 -1.14
CA PRO A 214 -27.83 -17.98 -1.93
C PRO A 214 -27.68 -17.54 -3.42
N TYR A 215 -26.45 -17.34 -3.93
CA TYR A 215 -26.19 -17.00 -5.33
C TYR A 215 -25.41 -18.13 -6.04
N PRO A 216 -25.78 -18.50 -7.28
CA PRO A 216 -25.11 -19.57 -8.01
C PRO A 216 -23.64 -19.22 -8.30
N PRO A 217 -22.71 -20.18 -8.23
CA PRO A 217 -21.30 -19.93 -8.54
C PRO A 217 -21.12 -19.50 -10.01
N PRO A 218 -20.13 -18.66 -10.33
CA PRO A 218 -19.86 -18.23 -11.71
C PRO A 218 -19.57 -19.42 -12.64
N PRO A 219 -20.10 -19.42 -13.88
CA PRO A 219 -19.72 -20.38 -14.91
C PRO A 219 -18.20 -20.44 -15.07
N LYS A 220 -17.62 -21.62 -14.87
CA LYS A 220 -16.17 -21.85 -14.96
C LYS A 220 -15.68 -21.53 -16.38
N GLY A 221 -14.53 -20.88 -16.49
CA GLY A 221 -13.92 -20.56 -17.78
C GLY A 221 -13.70 -21.82 -18.63
N PRO A 222 -13.93 -21.77 -19.95
CA PRO A 222 -13.80 -22.92 -20.83
C PRO A 222 -12.34 -23.34 -20.95
N ASN A 223 -12.13 -24.65 -21.11
CA ASN A 223 -10.81 -25.19 -21.34
C ASN A 223 -10.18 -24.58 -22.61
N THR A 224 -8.89 -24.28 -22.55
CA THR A 224 -8.10 -23.91 -23.74
C THR A 224 -7.93 -25.11 -24.67
N ALA A 225 -7.55 -24.88 -25.93
CA ALA A 225 -7.28 -25.96 -26.89
C ALA A 225 -6.32 -27.02 -26.34
N TYR A 226 -5.24 -26.59 -25.69
CA TYR A 226 -4.30 -27.48 -25.00
C TYR A 226 -4.96 -28.25 -23.84
N LEU A 227 -5.75 -27.59 -22.98
CA LEU A 227 -6.43 -28.30 -21.89
C LEU A 227 -7.42 -29.34 -22.43
N LEU A 228 -8.22 -28.99 -23.45
CA LEU A 228 -9.12 -29.92 -24.12
C LEU A 228 -8.37 -31.16 -24.63
N PHE A 229 -7.25 -30.96 -25.35
CA PHE A 229 -6.34 -32.03 -25.76
C PHE A 229 -5.84 -32.88 -24.59
N THR A 230 -5.37 -32.27 -23.49
CA THR A 230 -4.85 -33.06 -22.34
C THR A 230 -5.92 -33.91 -21.65
N THR A 231 -7.20 -33.50 -21.74
CA THR A 231 -8.36 -34.19 -21.16
C THR A 231 -9.06 -35.18 -22.11
N ASP A 232 -8.74 -35.13 -23.41
CA ASP A 232 -9.40 -35.94 -24.43
C ASP A 232 -8.91 -37.40 -24.33
N ARG A 233 -9.82 -38.30 -23.97
CA ARG A 233 -9.50 -39.73 -23.76
C ARG A 233 -9.30 -40.50 -25.06
N SER A 234 -9.62 -39.93 -26.22
CA SER A 234 -9.39 -40.55 -27.52
C SER A 234 -7.91 -40.52 -27.95
N ILE A 235 -7.11 -39.64 -27.33
CA ILE A 235 -5.70 -39.47 -27.67
C ILE A 235 -4.85 -40.43 -26.85
N ASN A 236 -4.33 -41.47 -27.52
CA ASN A 236 -3.28 -42.32 -26.96
C ASN A 236 -1.95 -41.54 -26.90
N ARG A 237 -1.77 -40.81 -25.81
CA ARG A 237 -0.51 -40.15 -25.43
C ARG A 237 0.13 -40.84 -24.24
N ASP A 238 1.46 -40.90 -24.21
CA ASP A 238 2.19 -41.37 -23.03
C ASP A 238 1.85 -40.50 -21.82
N ARG A 239 1.45 -41.16 -20.73
CA ARG A 239 1.20 -40.49 -19.45
C ARG A 239 2.47 -40.48 -18.59
N GLY A 240 2.59 -39.48 -17.74
CA GLY A 240 3.65 -39.42 -16.75
C GLY A 240 3.31 -40.21 -15.48
N GLU A 241 4.33 -40.58 -14.70
CA GLU A 241 4.17 -41.22 -13.38
C GLU A 241 3.87 -40.17 -12.29
N GLY A 242 3.05 -39.17 -12.63
CA GLY A 242 2.76 -38.01 -11.81
C GLY A 242 2.27 -36.82 -12.63
N VAL A 243 1.64 -35.86 -11.95
CA VAL A 243 1.03 -34.68 -12.60
C VAL A 243 2.06 -33.80 -13.32
N ALA A 244 3.28 -33.71 -12.79
CA ALA A 244 4.37 -32.94 -13.40
C ALA A 244 4.82 -33.56 -14.74
N ASP A 245 5.17 -34.85 -14.73
CA ASP A 245 5.63 -35.56 -15.92
C ASP A 245 4.52 -35.72 -16.97
N ASP A 246 3.27 -35.89 -16.54
CA ASP A 246 2.12 -35.95 -17.45
C ASP A 246 1.94 -34.61 -18.17
N ALA A 247 2.13 -33.48 -17.47
CA ALA A 247 2.09 -32.15 -18.07
C ALA A 247 3.29 -31.90 -19.01
N ILE A 248 4.47 -32.45 -18.73
CA ILE A 248 5.64 -32.37 -19.61
C ILE A 248 5.42 -33.20 -20.89
N LYS A 249 5.03 -34.47 -20.77
CA LYS A 249 4.74 -35.36 -21.90
C LYS A 249 3.58 -34.84 -22.75
N ALA A 250 2.49 -34.37 -22.13
CA ALA A 250 1.39 -33.73 -22.85
C ALA A 250 1.84 -32.45 -23.58
N GLY A 251 2.71 -31.65 -22.97
CA GLY A 251 3.29 -30.45 -23.58
C GLY A 251 4.23 -30.75 -24.76
N GLN A 252 4.88 -31.92 -24.78
CA GLN A 252 5.63 -32.42 -25.93
C GLN A 252 4.67 -32.92 -27.03
N ALA A 253 3.69 -33.77 -26.68
CA ALA A 253 2.72 -34.32 -27.62
C ALA A 253 1.91 -33.22 -28.35
N TRP A 254 1.49 -32.17 -27.65
CA TRP A 254 0.80 -31.01 -28.25
C TRP A 254 1.66 -30.24 -29.27
N ARG A 255 2.99 -30.20 -29.07
CA ARG A 255 3.92 -29.61 -30.05
C ARG A 255 4.15 -30.53 -31.24
N ALA A 256 4.12 -31.84 -31.03
CA ALA A 256 4.28 -32.86 -32.07
C ALA A 256 3.06 -33.01 -32.99
N LEU A 257 1.85 -32.64 -32.53
CA LEU A 257 0.66 -32.54 -33.40
C LEU A 257 0.91 -31.65 -34.62
N SER A 258 0.27 -32.00 -35.74
CA SER A 258 0.17 -31.12 -36.90
C SER A 258 -0.71 -29.89 -36.59
N ASP A 259 -0.55 -28.82 -37.38
CA ASP A 259 -1.41 -27.64 -37.23
C ASP A 259 -2.87 -27.91 -37.55
N ALA A 260 -3.19 -28.87 -38.43
CA ALA A 260 -4.56 -29.30 -38.69
C ALA A 260 -5.22 -29.93 -37.46
N GLU A 261 -4.51 -30.79 -36.72
CA GLU A 261 -5.01 -31.38 -35.47
C GLU A 261 -5.14 -30.31 -34.38
N ARG A 262 -4.16 -29.39 -34.26
CA ARG A 262 -4.26 -28.24 -33.34
C ARG A 262 -5.43 -27.31 -33.68
N GLU A 263 -5.78 -27.17 -34.96
CA GLU A 263 -6.93 -26.37 -35.40
C GLU A 263 -8.26 -26.96 -34.93
N VAL A 264 -8.41 -28.29 -34.93
CA VAL A 264 -9.61 -28.97 -34.38
C VAL A 264 -9.82 -28.63 -32.91
N TYR A 265 -8.76 -28.70 -32.08
CA TYR A 265 -8.84 -28.32 -30.66
C TYR A 265 -9.03 -26.81 -30.46
N SER A 266 -8.55 -25.98 -31.39
CA SER A 266 -8.76 -24.53 -31.39
C SER A 266 -10.23 -24.19 -31.68
N LYS A 267 -10.84 -24.79 -32.71
CA LYS A 267 -12.27 -24.65 -33.04
C LYS A 267 -13.16 -25.13 -31.88
N LYS A 268 -12.86 -26.29 -31.27
CA LYS A 268 -13.55 -26.76 -30.05
C LYS A 268 -13.45 -25.73 -28.90
N ALA A 269 -12.28 -25.13 -28.68
CA ALA A 269 -12.08 -24.12 -27.63
C ALA A 269 -12.80 -22.78 -27.93
N GLU A 270 -12.95 -22.41 -29.20
CA GLU A 270 -13.69 -21.22 -29.59
C GLU A 270 -15.21 -21.38 -29.45
N GLN A 271 -15.74 -22.55 -29.82
CA GLN A 271 -17.14 -22.92 -29.55
C GLN A 271 -17.44 -22.95 -28.03
N ALA A 272 -16.54 -23.53 -27.23
CA ALA A 272 -16.67 -23.48 -25.77
C ALA A 272 -16.61 -22.03 -25.22
N ARG A 273 -15.88 -21.12 -25.88
CA ARG A 273 -15.85 -19.68 -25.54
C ARG A 273 -17.08 -18.90 -25.99
N THR A 274 -17.82 -19.30 -27.03
CA THR A 274 -19.09 -18.65 -27.38
C THR A 274 -20.19 -19.07 -26.41
N VAL A 275 -20.36 -20.38 -26.18
CA VAL A 275 -21.33 -20.92 -25.21
C VAL A 275 -21.12 -20.30 -23.82
N TRP A 276 -19.89 -20.29 -23.32
CA TRP A 276 -19.58 -19.71 -22.01
C TRP A 276 -19.81 -18.18 -21.92
N LYS A 277 -19.65 -17.42 -23.01
CA LYS A 277 -20.02 -15.99 -23.01
C LYS A 277 -21.53 -15.82 -22.84
N GLU A 278 -22.33 -16.68 -23.44
CA GLU A 278 -23.80 -16.66 -23.27
C GLU A 278 -24.22 -17.12 -21.88
N GLU A 279 -23.61 -18.19 -21.35
CA GLU A 279 -23.82 -18.62 -19.96
C GLU A 279 -23.48 -17.51 -18.97
N ILE A 280 -22.38 -16.77 -19.20
CA ILE A 280 -22.03 -15.61 -18.39
C ILE A 280 -23.00 -14.46 -18.57
N ALA A 281 -23.47 -14.17 -19.78
CA ALA A 281 -24.49 -13.14 -19.99
C ALA A 281 -25.77 -13.48 -19.21
N LYS A 282 -26.21 -14.74 -19.27
CA LYS A 282 -27.35 -15.28 -18.52
C LYS A 282 -27.11 -15.18 -16.99
N TRP A 283 -25.97 -15.67 -16.49
CA TRP A 283 -25.59 -15.62 -15.07
C TRP A 283 -25.45 -14.18 -14.53
N VAL A 284 -24.91 -13.26 -15.32
CA VAL A 284 -24.84 -11.83 -14.99
C VAL A 284 -26.22 -11.21 -14.94
N SER A 285 -27.14 -11.59 -15.85
CA SER A 285 -28.53 -11.10 -15.81
C SER A 285 -29.33 -11.66 -14.64
N SER A 286 -29.02 -12.87 -14.16
CA SER A 286 -29.64 -13.48 -12.97
C SER A 286 -29.01 -13.04 -11.64
N LEU A 287 -28.14 -12.02 -11.64
CA LEU A 287 -27.49 -11.50 -10.43
C LEU A 287 -27.88 -10.05 -10.18
N ASN A 288 -28.47 -9.80 -9.00
CA ASN A 288 -28.66 -8.45 -8.50
C ASN A 288 -27.30 -7.73 -8.32
N LEU A 289 -27.23 -6.41 -8.56
CA LEU A 289 -26.04 -5.59 -8.37
C LEU A 289 -25.36 -5.84 -7.00
N ALA A 290 -26.14 -6.03 -5.93
CA ALA A 290 -25.61 -6.36 -4.61
C ALA A 290 -24.84 -7.69 -4.61
N GLN A 291 -25.39 -8.73 -5.25
CA GLN A 291 -24.74 -10.04 -5.41
C GLN A 291 -23.53 -9.95 -6.36
N LEU A 292 -23.60 -9.13 -7.42
CA LEU A 292 -22.50 -8.94 -8.36
C LEU A 292 -21.33 -8.15 -7.73
N MET A 293 -21.63 -7.17 -6.87
CA MET A 293 -20.61 -6.50 -6.05
C MET A 293 -20.07 -7.44 -4.97
N ALA A 294 -20.90 -8.29 -4.36
CA ALA A 294 -20.44 -9.33 -3.45
C ALA A 294 -19.53 -10.37 -4.14
N ALA A 295 -19.85 -10.80 -5.37
CA ALA A 295 -19.03 -11.71 -6.16
C ALA A 295 -17.68 -11.07 -6.56
N ARG A 296 -17.64 -9.75 -6.78
CA ARG A 296 -16.39 -9.00 -6.97
C ARG A 296 -15.60 -8.82 -5.67
N ALA A 297 -16.26 -8.64 -4.53
CA ALA A 297 -15.62 -8.42 -3.23
C ALA A 297 -15.10 -9.70 -2.56
N ASN A 298 -15.79 -10.83 -2.76
CA ASN A 298 -15.38 -12.16 -2.31
C ASN A 298 -14.35 -12.83 -3.24
N ARG A 299 -13.80 -12.11 -4.22
CA ARG A 299 -12.79 -12.62 -5.14
C ARG A 299 -11.40 -12.50 -4.52
N GLU A 300 -10.77 -13.64 -4.27
CA GLU A 300 -9.37 -13.69 -3.82
C GLU A 300 -8.43 -13.04 -4.85
N PRO A 301 -7.59 -12.08 -4.44
CA PRO A 301 -6.70 -11.36 -5.34
C PRO A 301 -5.64 -12.31 -5.92
N GLY A 302 -5.64 -12.47 -7.24
CA GLY A 302 -4.75 -13.39 -7.97
C GLY A 302 -5.46 -14.57 -8.64
N THR A 303 -6.72 -14.86 -8.28
CA THR A 303 -7.50 -15.93 -8.93
C THR A 303 -7.70 -15.65 -10.43
N ARG A 304 -7.20 -16.53 -11.30
CA ARG A 304 -7.05 -16.31 -12.75
C ARG A 304 -8.37 -16.28 -13.56
N GLY A 305 -9.52 -16.39 -12.90
CA GLY A 305 -10.87 -16.30 -13.50
C GLY A 305 -11.30 -14.92 -14.00
N ASP A 306 -10.35 -14.02 -14.28
CA ASP A 306 -10.61 -12.61 -14.64
C ASP A 306 -11.47 -12.45 -15.91
N ALA A 307 -11.35 -13.39 -16.85
CA ALA A 307 -12.06 -13.34 -18.13
C ALA A 307 -13.58 -13.20 -17.96
N ALA A 308 -14.16 -13.83 -16.93
CA ALA A 308 -15.59 -13.78 -16.62
C ALA A 308 -16.09 -12.39 -16.21
N MET A 309 -15.24 -11.61 -15.55
CA MET A 309 -15.59 -10.31 -14.96
C MET A 309 -15.04 -9.12 -15.76
N ASN A 310 -14.18 -9.36 -16.77
CA ASN A 310 -13.71 -8.32 -17.69
C ASN A 310 -14.65 -8.08 -18.89
N THR A 311 -15.58 -9.00 -19.18
CA THR A 311 -16.68 -8.78 -20.13
C THR A 311 -17.72 -7.78 -19.58
N LEU A 312 -17.88 -7.73 -18.26
CA LEU A 312 -18.75 -6.77 -17.59
C LEU A 312 -18.23 -5.32 -17.78
N PRO A 313 -19.11 -4.36 -18.13
CA PRO A 313 -18.74 -2.96 -18.27
C PRO A 313 -18.04 -2.41 -17.03
N LYS A 314 -16.78 -1.97 -17.22
CA LYS A 314 -16.03 -1.29 -16.16
C LYS A 314 -16.71 0.05 -15.88
N ARG A 315 -16.97 0.34 -14.61
CA ARG A 315 -17.52 1.63 -14.19
C ARG A 315 -16.52 2.73 -14.57
N PRO A 316 -16.95 3.87 -15.13
CA PRO A 316 -16.04 4.96 -15.48
C PRO A 316 -15.26 5.43 -14.26
N GLY A 317 -14.02 5.84 -14.49
CA GLY A 317 -13.15 6.42 -13.47
C GLY A 317 -13.71 7.73 -12.91
N ASN A 318 -13.30 8.09 -11.70
CA ASN A 318 -13.51 9.43 -11.18
C ASN A 318 -12.65 10.45 -11.95
N ALA A 319 -12.83 11.74 -11.67
CA ALA A 319 -12.09 12.82 -12.33
C ALA A 319 -10.56 12.61 -12.31
N TYR A 320 -10.01 12.18 -11.17
CA TYR A 320 -8.59 11.87 -11.04
C TYR A 320 -8.16 10.69 -11.91
N ALA A 321 -8.96 9.62 -12.02
CA ALA A 321 -8.65 8.47 -12.87
C ALA A 321 -8.69 8.81 -14.38
N LEU A 322 -9.59 9.72 -14.80
CA LEU A 322 -9.59 10.23 -16.18
C LEU A 322 -8.39 11.15 -16.45
N PHE A 323 -8.00 11.97 -15.46
CA PHE A 323 -6.76 12.74 -15.50
C PHE A 323 -5.51 11.85 -15.55
N LEU A 324 -5.47 10.76 -14.78
CA LEU A 324 -4.39 9.77 -14.83
C LEU A 324 -4.27 9.15 -16.22
N ALA A 325 -5.38 8.71 -16.82
CA ALA A 325 -5.38 8.16 -18.17
C ALA A 325 -4.87 9.16 -19.22
N ASP A 326 -5.31 10.43 -19.13
CA ASP A 326 -4.85 11.51 -20.00
C ASP A 326 -3.35 11.79 -19.82
N VAL A 327 -2.87 12.12 -18.61
CA VAL A 327 -1.46 12.47 -18.36
C VAL A 327 -0.51 11.30 -18.64
N THR A 328 -0.88 10.06 -18.31
CA THR A 328 -0.03 8.89 -18.60
C THR A 328 -0.06 8.44 -20.07
N SER A 329 -0.93 9.03 -20.90
CA SER A 329 -0.90 8.87 -22.35
C SER A 329 0.13 9.78 -23.04
N ARG A 330 0.47 10.93 -22.44
CA ARG A 330 1.34 11.95 -23.03
C ARG A 330 2.81 11.56 -22.94
N GLN A 331 3.53 11.61 -24.06
CA GLN A 331 4.90 11.11 -24.15
C GLN A 331 5.90 11.93 -23.34
N ASP A 332 5.76 13.26 -23.30
CA ASP A 332 6.57 14.19 -22.50
C ASP A 332 6.58 13.81 -21.00
N PHE A 333 5.44 13.38 -20.48
CA PHE A 333 5.33 12.90 -19.10
C PHE A 333 6.08 11.56 -18.91
N ARG A 334 6.03 10.66 -19.88
CA ARG A 334 6.75 9.37 -19.83
C ARG A 334 8.27 9.59 -19.85
N ASP A 335 8.74 10.41 -20.78
CA ASP A 335 10.16 10.76 -20.93
C ASP A 335 10.69 11.42 -19.64
N LYS A 336 9.88 12.29 -19.01
CA LYS A 336 10.19 12.90 -17.71
C LYS A 336 10.28 11.88 -16.58
N ILE A 337 9.38 10.88 -16.52
CA ILE A 337 9.48 9.80 -15.51
C ILE A 337 10.72 8.96 -15.75
N ASP A 338 11.04 8.61 -17.00
CA ASP A 338 12.19 7.75 -17.32
C ASP A 338 13.53 8.46 -17.08
N ALA A 339 13.62 9.77 -17.31
CA ALA A 339 14.75 10.58 -16.88
C ALA A 339 14.92 10.58 -15.35
N LEU A 340 13.83 10.58 -14.57
CA LEU A 340 13.89 10.46 -13.11
C LEU A 340 14.29 9.05 -12.65
N VAL A 341 13.79 7.99 -13.28
CA VAL A 341 14.20 6.59 -12.99
C VAL A 341 15.68 6.38 -13.27
N SER A 342 16.17 6.94 -14.38
CA SER A 342 17.60 6.92 -14.74
C SER A 342 18.45 7.67 -13.70
N LYS A 343 17.97 8.81 -13.21
CA LYS A 343 18.63 9.58 -12.13
C LYS A 343 18.58 8.87 -10.77
N GLU A 344 17.57 8.05 -10.49
CA GLU A 344 17.50 7.18 -9.31
C GLU A 344 18.42 5.93 -9.40
N GLY A 345 19.24 5.79 -10.45
CA GLY A 345 20.34 4.82 -10.52
C GLY A 345 19.91 3.34 -10.45
N ALA A 346 18.69 3.03 -10.89
CA ALA A 346 18.10 1.68 -10.80
C ALA A 346 18.91 0.64 -11.59
N LYS A 347 19.22 -0.51 -10.96
CA LYS A 347 20.02 -1.60 -11.54
C LYS A 347 19.16 -2.84 -11.77
N GLY A 348 18.56 -2.92 -12.95
CA GLY A 348 17.83 -4.09 -13.43
C GLY A 348 16.34 -3.81 -13.68
N GLU A 349 15.77 -4.50 -14.67
CA GLU A 349 14.43 -4.23 -15.21
C GLU A 349 13.33 -4.23 -14.14
N ARG A 350 13.33 -5.21 -13.23
CA ARG A 350 12.33 -5.31 -12.15
C ARG A 350 12.40 -4.13 -11.17
N GLU A 351 13.59 -3.57 -10.94
CA GLU A 351 13.75 -2.37 -10.10
C GLU A 351 13.33 -1.11 -10.86
N ILE A 352 13.74 -0.98 -12.13
CA ILE A 352 13.35 0.08 -13.05
C ILE A 352 11.82 0.18 -13.13
N VAL A 353 11.11 -0.93 -13.38
CA VAL A 353 9.64 -0.97 -13.43
C VAL A 353 9.02 -0.58 -12.08
N LYS A 354 9.56 -1.04 -10.94
CA LYS A 354 9.06 -0.69 -9.60
C LYS A 354 9.23 0.80 -9.28
N LYS A 355 10.42 1.37 -9.55
CA LYS A 355 10.71 2.81 -9.40
C LYS A 355 9.86 3.66 -10.34
N ARG A 356 9.75 3.26 -11.61
CA ARG A 356 8.89 3.88 -12.63
C ARG A 356 7.45 3.98 -12.10
N ILE A 357 6.81 2.87 -11.72
CA ILE A 357 5.42 2.86 -11.20
C ILE A 357 5.27 3.78 -9.97
N GLY A 358 6.24 3.76 -9.04
CA GLY A 358 6.23 4.64 -7.88
C GLY A 358 6.33 6.14 -8.23
N LEU A 359 7.17 6.49 -9.19
CA LEU A 359 7.33 7.86 -9.69
C LEU A 359 6.09 8.34 -10.48
N TYR A 360 5.49 7.48 -11.31
CA TYR A 360 4.20 7.75 -11.97
C TYR A 360 3.14 8.19 -10.96
N GLY A 361 2.94 7.40 -9.89
CA GLY A 361 1.95 7.69 -8.85
C GLY A 361 2.22 8.96 -8.05
N ARG A 362 3.48 9.27 -7.75
CA ARG A 362 3.87 10.53 -7.06
C ARG A 362 3.65 11.75 -7.96
N ALA A 363 4.26 11.77 -9.15
CA ALA A 363 4.27 12.93 -10.02
C ALA A 363 2.86 13.29 -10.54
N THR A 364 2.00 12.30 -10.85
CA THR A 364 0.60 12.58 -11.22
C THR A 364 -0.20 13.16 -10.06
N ALA A 365 -0.01 12.66 -8.83
CA ALA A 365 -0.68 13.20 -7.65
C ALA A 365 -0.25 14.64 -7.35
N ASP A 366 1.01 14.97 -7.55
CA ASP A 366 1.52 16.33 -7.32
C ASP A 366 1.07 17.32 -8.41
N ILE A 367 1.03 16.90 -9.68
CA ILE A 367 0.39 17.69 -10.75
C ILE A 367 -1.08 17.96 -10.40
N TRP A 368 -1.86 16.93 -10.03
CA TRP A 368 -3.27 17.08 -9.68
C TRP A 368 -3.52 18.03 -8.49
N LYS A 369 -2.64 18.04 -7.48
CA LYS A 369 -2.70 19.02 -6.37
C LYS A 369 -2.40 20.45 -6.84
N SER A 370 -1.47 20.61 -7.79
CA SER A 370 -1.06 21.93 -8.31
C SER A 370 -2.06 22.56 -9.29
N MET A 371 -2.90 21.75 -9.93
CA MET A 371 -3.92 22.22 -10.88
C MET A 371 -4.96 23.12 -10.24
N SER A 372 -5.34 24.18 -10.95
CA SER A 372 -6.44 25.04 -10.57
C SER A 372 -7.77 24.29 -10.56
N GLU A 373 -8.76 24.84 -9.86
CA GLU A 373 -10.11 24.27 -9.83
C GLU A 373 -10.78 24.30 -11.20
N LYS A 374 -10.43 25.27 -12.07
CA LYS A 374 -10.91 25.35 -13.46
C LYS A 374 -10.42 24.17 -14.29
N GLU A 375 -9.15 23.78 -14.15
CA GLU A 375 -8.60 22.61 -14.84
C GLU A 375 -9.16 21.31 -14.27
N ARG A 376 -9.26 21.18 -12.94
CA ARG A 376 -9.87 20.02 -12.28
C ARG A 376 -11.37 19.86 -12.63
N ALA A 377 -12.09 20.96 -12.85
CA ALA A 377 -13.49 20.94 -13.29
C ALA A 377 -13.66 20.27 -14.66
N VAL A 378 -12.74 20.43 -15.61
CA VAL A 378 -12.80 19.74 -16.92
C VAL A 378 -12.86 18.22 -16.75
N TYR A 379 -12.05 17.66 -15.85
CA TYR A 379 -12.08 16.22 -15.57
C TYR A 379 -13.27 15.80 -14.70
N SER A 380 -13.82 16.72 -13.88
CA SER A 380 -15.09 16.51 -13.17
C SER A 380 -16.26 16.36 -14.15
N THR A 381 -16.39 17.27 -15.12
CA THR A 381 -17.42 17.20 -16.18
C THR A 381 -17.28 15.93 -17.01
N LYS A 382 -16.06 15.60 -17.49
CA LYS A 382 -15.81 14.34 -18.21
C LYS A 382 -16.18 13.09 -17.38
N ALA A 383 -15.96 13.10 -16.06
CA ALA A 383 -16.35 12.00 -15.18
C ALA A 383 -17.88 11.92 -14.99
N ALA A 384 -18.57 13.07 -14.89
CA ALA A 384 -20.02 13.12 -14.83
C ALA A 384 -20.67 12.66 -16.15
N GLU A 385 -20.14 13.08 -17.30
CA GLU A 385 -20.57 12.64 -18.64
C GLU A 385 -20.34 11.14 -18.85
N ALA A 386 -19.13 10.65 -18.56
CA ALA A 386 -18.81 9.22 -18.66
C ALA A 386 -19.70 8.38 -17.73
N LYS A 387 -19.98 8.87 -16.51
CA LYS A 387 -20.96 8.27 -15.59
C LYS A 387 -22.36 8.28 -16.19
N ALA A 388 -22.85 9.40 -16.72
CA ALA A 388 -24.17 9.49 -17.33
C ALA A 388 -24.33 8.58 -18.56
N GLN A 389 -23.29 8.41 -19.37
CA GLN A 389 -23.27 7.45 -20.47
C GLN A 389 -23.30 6.00 -19.98
N TRP A 390 -22.59 5.69 -18.90
CA TRP A 390 -22.59 4.35 -18.28
C TRP A 390 -23.95 4.05 -17.60
N ASP A 391 -24.50 5.01 -16.86
CA ASP A 391 -25.83 4.93 -16.25
C ASP A 391 -26.93 4.84 -17.34
N LYS A 392 -26.79 5.50 -18.50
CA LYS A 392 -27.71 5.31 -19.63
C LYS A 392 -27.61 3.90 -20.24
N LYS A 393 -26.39 3.37 -20.39
CA LYS A 393 -26.15 2.04 -20.99
C LYS A 393 -26.46 0.87 -20.06
N PHE A 394 -26.32 1.03 -18.75
CA PHE A 394 -26.37 -0.07 -17.78
C PHE A 394 -27.18 0.24 -16.51
N GLY A 395 -27.60 1.49 -16.29
CA GLY A 395 -28.41 1.88 -15.13
C GLY A 395 -29.85 1.35 -15.17
N HIS A 396 -30.37 0.95 -16.33
CA HIS A 396 -31.65 0.24 -16.42
C HIS A 396 -31.60 -1.13 -15.72
N LEU A 397 -30.46 -1.84 -15.80
CA LEU A 397 -30.22 -3.07 -15.03
C LEU A 397 -30.25 -2.78 -13.52
N ILE A 398 -29.68 -1.65 -13.11
CA ILE A 398 -29.65 -1.22 -11.69
C ILE A 398 -31.04 -0.77 -11.19
N ALA A 399 -31.87 -0.18 -12.06
CA ALA A 399 -33.23 0.23 -11.72
C ALA A 399 -34.15 -0.99 -11.50
N ALA A 400 -34.22 -1.91 -12.47
CA ALA A 400 -35.01 -3.13 -12.35
C ALA A 400 -34.62 -3.95 -11.10
N GLN A 401 -33.33 -4.05 -10.81
CA GLN A 401 -32.80 -4.76 -9.63
C GLN A 401 -33.06 -4.05 -8.29
N LYS A 402 -33.41 -2.76 -8.29
CA LYS A 402 -33.93 -2.09 -7.09
C LYS A 402 -35.39 -2.42 -6.87
N GLU A 403 -36.21 -2.33 -7.93
CA GLU A 403 -37.64 -2.61 -7.90
C GLU A 403 -37.91 -4.06 -7.47
N GLU A 404 -37.17 -5.02 -8.06
CA GLU A 404 -37.16 -6.43 -7.65
C GLU A 404 -36.78 -6.61 -6.17
N PHE A 405 -35.74 -5.91 -5.68
CA PHE A 405 -35.32 -6.01 -4.28
C PHE A 405 -36.37 -5.44 -3.32
N THR A 406 -37.03 -4.32 -3.66
CA THR A 406 -38.13 -3.76 -2.87
C THR A 406 -39.41 -4.59 -2.95
N ALA A 407 -39.61 -5.40 -3.99
CA ALA A 407 -40.73 -6.34 -4.08
C ALA A 407 -40.49 -7.60 -3.23
N ILE A 408 -39.23 -8.02 -3.06
CA ILE A 408 -38.83 -9.15 -2.21
C ILE A 408 -38.73 -8.74 -0.73
N HIS A 409 -38.45 -7.47 -0.45
CA HIS A 409 -38.34 -6.90 0.89
C HIS A 409 -39.22 -5.63 1.03
N PRO A 410 -40.55 -5.79 1.16
CA PRO A 410 -41.49 -4.69 1.40
C PRO A 410 -41.41 -4.14 2.84
#